data_AF-A0A937SIA3-F1
#
_entry.id   AF-A0A937SIA3-F1
#
_cell.length_a   1.000
_cell.length_b   1.000
_cell.length_c   1.000
_cell.angle_alpha   90.00
_cell.angle_beta   90.00
_cell.angle_gamma   90.00
#
_symmetry.space_group_name_H-M   'P 1'
#
loop_
_entity.id
_entity.type
_entity.pdbx_description
1 polymer ?
#
loop_
_entity_poly.entity_id
_entity_poly.type
_entity_poly.pdbx_seq_one_letter_code
_entity_poly.pdbx_strand_id
1 'polypeptide(L)'
;MAKKRYSPKVKFQVVLEALAGEKTPGQIAKQYGIHPNSVGLWKKEFLERGAELFSEDGTVQEYERRIRQLEQLVGKKEVEIALLKNFLGQDR
;
A
#
# COMPACT_ATOMS: atom_id res chain seq x y z
N MET A 1 2.40 -12.94 22.83
CA MET A 1 3.17 -11.67 22.83
C MET A 1 2.85 -10.90 21.56
N ALA A 2 2.47 -9.63 21.65
CA ALA A 2 2.13 -8.81 20.48
C ALA A 2 3.36 -8.63 19.57
N LYS A 3 3.20 -8.85 18.26
CA LYS A 3 4.27 -8.65 17.27
C LYS A 3 4.58 -7.16 17.19
N LYS A 4 5.76 -6.74 17.65
CA LYS A 4 6.23 -5.35 17.55
C LYS A 4 6.23 -4.94 16.07
N ARG A 5 5.51 -3.86 15.74
CA ARG A 5 5.43 -3.33 14.36
C ARG A 5 6.60 -2.36 14.14
N TYR A 6 7.32 -2.56 13.04
CA TYR A 6 8.41 -1.68 12.59
C TYR A 6 7.98 -0.91 11.36
N SER A 7 8.38 0.35 11.25
CA SER A 7 8.06 1.17 10.08
C SER A 7 8.75 0.63 8.82
N PRO A 8 8.18 0.85 7.62
CA PRO A 8 8.83 0.47 6.36
C PRO A 8 10.24 1.04 6.22
N LYS A 9 10.45 2.29 6.66
CA LYS A 9 11.75 2.96 6.65
C LYS A 9 12.80 2.20 7.47
N VAL A 10 12.45 1.76 8.68
CA VAL A 10 13.37 1.00 9.55
C VAL A 10 13.71 -0.34 8.92
N LYS A 11 12.71 -1.05 8.38
CA LYS A 11 12.96 -2.33 7.68
C LYS A 11 13.90 -2.14 6.50
N PHE A 12 13.69 -1.10 5.70
CA PHE A 12 14.52 -0.79 4.53
C PHE A 12 15.97 -0.49 4.93
N GLN A 13 16.20 0.34 5.95
CA GLN A 13 17.55 0.63 6.45
C GLN A 13 18.27 -0.62 6.97
N VAL A 14 17.56 -1.47 7.71
CA VAL A 14 18.11 -2.76 8.19
C VAL A 14 18.52 -3.66 7.03
N VAL A 15 17.70 -3.73 5.97
CA VAL A 15 18.02 -4.51 4.77
C VAL A 15 19.24 -3.94 4.06
N LEU A 16 19.34 -2.62 3.90
CA LEU A 16 20.51 -1.98 3.26
C LEU A 16 21.81 -2.30 4.02
N GLU A 17 21.83 -2.19 5.35
CA GLU A 17 23.00 -2.58 6.14
C GLU A 17 23.32 -4.08 6.03
N ALA A 18 22.29 -4.94 5.98
CA ALA A 18 22.45 -6.37 5.80
C ALA A 18 22.92 -6.78 4.39
N LEU A 19 22.68 -5.93 3.39
CA LEU A 19 23.19 -6.08 2.02
C LEU A 19 24.61 -5.55 1.88
N ALA A 20 24.95 -4.45 2.57
CA ALA A 20 26.31 -3.91 2.61
C ALA A 20 27.32 -4.91 3.21
N GLY A 21 26.88 -5.73 4.16
CA GLY A 21 27.69 -6.84 4.69
C GLY A 21 28.77 -6.44 5.69
N GLU A 22 28.88 -5.15 6.01
CA GLU A 22 29.86 -4.60 6.97
C GLU A 22 29.58 -5.03 8.43
N LYS A 23 28.33 -5.39 8.74
CA LYS A 23 27.88 -5.80 10.07
C LYS A 23 27.20 -7.15 10.00
N THR A 24 27.42 -7.97 11.03
CA THR A 24 26.69 -9.23 11.21
C THR A 24 25.21 -8.97 11.51
N PRO A 25 24.30 -9.91 11.22
CA PRO A 25 22.88 -9.79 11.58
C PRO A 25 22.65 -9.49 13.06
N GLY A 26 23.48 -10.01 13.96
CA GLY A 26 23.40 -9.73 15.40
C GLY A 26 23.77 -8.29 15.76
N GLN A 27 24.79 -7.71 15.10
CA GLN A 27 25.17 -6.31 15.30
C GLN A 27 24.09 -5.35 14.79
N ILE A 28 23.55 -5.61 13.60
CA ILE A 28 22.43 -4.84 13.04
C ILE A 28 21.22 -4.94 13.97
N ALA A 29 20.90 -6.15 14.42
CA ALA A 29 19.78 -6.37 15.33
C ALA A 29 19.90 -5.58 16.63
N LYS A 30 21.10 -5.56 17.22
CA LYS A 30 21.41 -4.76 18.41
C LYS A 30 21.26 -3.26 18.17
N GLN A 31 21.76 -2.75 17.04
CA GLN A 31 21.68 -1.32 16.69
C GLN A 31 20.23 -0.84 16.57
N TYR A 32 19.36 -1.63 15.94
CA TYR A 32 17.96 -1.27 15.70
C TYR A 32 17.00 -1.77 16.79
N GLY A 33 17.49 -2.46 17.82
CA GLY A 33 16.66 -3.02 18.90
C GLY A 33 15.66 -4.07 18.40
N ILE A 34 16.06 -4.89 17.43
CA ILE A 34 15.24 -5.93 16.79
C ILE A 34 15.81 -7.33 17.06
N HIS A 35 15.06 -8.37 16.69
CA HIS A 35 15.54 -9.75 16.79
C HIS A 35 16.47 -10.09 15.60
N PRO A 36 17.60 -10.80 15.79
CA PRO A 36 18.51 -11.19 14.70
C PRO A 36 17.84 -11.89 13.51
N ASN A 37 16.90 -12.79 13.79
CA ASN A 37 16.12 -13.46 12.74
C ASN A 37 15.31 -12.48 11.86
N SER A 38 14.91 -11.32 12.38
CA SER A 38 14.19 -10.30 11.61
C SER A 38 15.05 -9.70 10.50
N VAL A 39 16.37 -9.59 10.71
CA VAL A 39 17.31 -9.07 9.70
C VAL A 39 17.34 -9.99 8.48
N GLY A 40 17.51 -11.30 8.70
CA GLY A 40 17.52 -12.29 7.63
C GLY A 40 16.17 -12.39 6.91
N LEU A 41 15.08 -12.37 7.66
CA LEU A 41 13.72 -12.41 7.11
C LEU A 41 13.45 -11.22 6.18
N TRP A 42 13.77 -9.99 6.62
CA TRP A 42 13.51 -8.80 5.80
C TRP A 42 14.45 -8.72 4.60
N LYS A 43 15.70 -9.16 4.73
CA LYS A 43 16.62 -9.26 3.59
C LYS A 43 16.06 -10.20 2.54
N LYS A 44 15.56 -11.38 2.95
CA LYS A 44 14.92 -12.33 2.03
C LYS A 44 13.67 -11.73 1.37
N GLU A 45 12.76 -11.16 2.16
CA GLU A 45 11.53 -10.53 1.66
C GLU A 45 11.83 -9.42 0.64
N PHE A 46 12.84 -8.60 0.91
CA PHE A 46 13.28 -7.54 -0.01
C PHE A 46 13.90 -8.09 -1.29
N LEU A 47 14.68 -9.16 -1.23
CA LEU A 47 15.25 -9.76 -2.44
C LEU A 47 14.17 -10.45 -3.31
N GLU A 48 13.16 -11.05 -2.70
CA GLU A 48 12.05 -11.69 -3.41
C GLU A 48 11.11 -10.69 -4.06
N ARG A 49 10.78 -9.59 -3.35
CA ARG A 49 9.75 -8.63 -3.77
C ARG A 49 10.31 -7.29 -4.24
N GLY A 50 11.62 -7.08 -4.13
CA GLY A 50 12.25 -5.79 -4.42
C GLY A 50 12.08 -5.36 -5.87
N ALA A 51 12.02 -6.30 -6.81
CA ALA A 51 11.74 -6.02 -8.22
C ALA A 51 10.34 -5.44 -8.43
N GLU A 52 9.35 -5.86 -7.64
CA GLU A 52 7.97 -5.35 -7.69
C GLU A 52 7.91 -3.85 -7.36
N LEU A 53 8.83 -3.35 -6.52
CA LEU A 53 8.91 -1.92 -6.19
C LEU A 53 9.27 -1.04 -7.40
N PHE A 54 9.92 -1.62 -8.42
CA PHE A 54 10.28 -0.94 -9.66
C PHE A 54 9.31 -1.24 -10.80
N SER A 55 8.37 -2.15 -10.61
CA SER A 55 7.28 -2.31 -11.57
C SER A 55 6.36 -1.09 -11.48
N GLU A 56 5.99 -0.54 -12.64
CA GLU A 56 4.91 0.44 -12.71
C GLU A 56 3.62 -0.27 -12.26
N ASP A 57 3.26 -0.06 -10.99
CA ASP A 57 2.06 -0.62 -10.42
C ASP A 57 0.85 0.12 -11.01
N GLY A 58 0.25 -0.46 -12.05
CA GLY A 58 -0.96 0.02 -12.71
C GLY A 58 -2.20 0.05 -11.80
N THR A 59 -2.10 -0.49 -10.59
CA THR A 59 -3.20 -0.59 -9.63
C THR A 59 -3.75 0.79 -9.25
N VAL A 60 -2.90 1.80 -9.10
CA VAL A 60 -3.37 3.17 -8.79
C VAL A 60 -4.15 3.74 -9.97
N GLN A 61 -3.65 3.60 -11.19
CA GLN A 61 -4.28 4.06 -12.42
C GLN A 61 -5.60 3.29 -12.69
N GLU A 62 -5.65 2.01 -12.34
CA GLU A 62 -6.87 1.20 -12.39
C GLU A 62 -7.91 1.70 -11.38
N TYR A 63 -7.51 1.94 -10.13
CA TYR A 63 -8.39 2.51 -9.12
C TYR A 63 -8.90 3.90 -9.52
N GLU A 64 -8.03 4.77 -10.02
CA GLU A 64 -8.44 6.08 -10.54
C GLU A 64 -9.44 5.96 -11.69
N ARG A 65 -9.21 5.01 -12.62
CA ARG A 65 -10.17 4.73 -13.70
C ARG A 65 -11.51 4.27 -13.15
N ARG A 66 -11.49 3.41 -12.13
CA ARG A 66 -12.71 2.91 -11.50
C ARG A 66 -13.46 4.00 -10.75
N ILE A 67 -12.75 4.88 -10.04
CA ILE A 67 -13.33 6.04 -9.34
C ILE A 67 -14.04 6.94 -10.36
N ARG A 68 -13.37 7.30 -11.46
CA ARG A 68 -13.99 8.12 -12.52
C ARG A 68 -15.28 7.50 -13.09
N GLN A 69 -15.29 6.19 -13.32
CA GLN A 69 -16.49 5.48 -13.79
C GLN A 69 -17.64 5.55 -12.78
N LEU A 70 -17.32 5.38 -11.49
CA LEU A 70 -18.32 5.44 -10.43
C LEU A 70 -18.88 6.85 -10.26
N GLU A 71 -18.03 7.89 -10.30
CA GLU A 71 -18.46 9.28 -10.24
C GLU A 71 -19.41 9.63 -11.39
N GLN A 72 -19.10 9.21 -12.61
CA GLN A 72 -19.99 9.40 -13.77
C GLN A 72 -21.35 8.70 -13.58
N LEU A 73 -21.35 7.49 -13.03
CA LEU A 73 -22.57 6.72 -12.80
C LEU A 73 -23.43 7.34 -11.69
N VAL A 74 -22.80 7.87 -10.63
CA VAL A 74 -23.48 8.63 -9.58
C VAL A 74 -24.15 9.86 -10.19
N GLY A 75 -23.42 10.66 -10.97
CA GLY A 75 -23.99 11.86 -11.62
C GLY A 75 -25.16 11.55 -12.55
N LYS A 76 -25.08 10.47 -13.35
CA LYS A 76 -26.21 10.02 -14.18
C LYS A 76 -27.44 9.68 -13.35
N LYS A 77 -27.25 8.92 -12.25
CA LYS A 77 -28.34 8.55 -11.35
C LYS A 77 -28.94 9.75 -10.62
N GLU A 78 -28.14 10.75 -10.25
CA GLU A 78 -28.66 11.98 -9.65
C GLU A 78 -29.58 12.75 -10.60
N VAL A 79 -29.21 12.84 -11.88
CA VAL A 79 -30.05 13.44 -12.93
C VAL A 79 -31.34 12.64 -13.12
N GLU A 80 -31.25 11.31 -13.24
CA GLU A 80 -32.43 10.44 -13.35
C GLU A 80 -33.38 10.62 -12.16
N ILE A 81 -32.86 10.64 -10.94
CA ILE A 81 -33.64 10.87 -9.72
C ILE A 81 -34.28 12.26 -9.73
N ALA A 82 -33.55 13.31 -10.13
CA ALA A 82 -34.10 14.66 -10.20
C ALA A 82 -35.25 14.76 -11.21
N LEU A 83 -35.10 14.12 -12.38
CA LEU A 83 -36.16 14.06 -13.40
C LEU A 83 -37.38 13.30 -12.90
N LEU A 84 -37.20 12.13 -12.27
CA LEU A 84 -38.29 11.35 -11.70
C LEU A 84 -39.03 12.12 -10.60
N LYS A 85 -38.31 12.83 -9.73
CA LYS A 85 -38.91 13.67 -8.69
C LYS A 85 -39.72 14.82 -9.30
N ASN A 86 -39.21 15.46 -10.35
CA ASN A 86 -39.93 16.53 -11.03
C ASN A 86 -41.21 15.99 -11.69
N PHE A 87 -41.13 14.86 -12.40
CA PHE A 87 -42.28 14.23 -13.04
C PHE A 87 -43.36 13.82 -12.04
N LEU A 88 -42.98 13.09 -10.98
CA LEU A 88 -43.92 12.64 -9.94
C LEU A 88 -44.45 13.77 -9.05
N GLY A 89 -43.76 14.91 -9.01
CA GLY A 89 -44.18 16.11 -8.30
C GLY A 89 -45.12 17.02 -9.09
N GLN A 90 -45.30 16.78 -10.41
CA GLN A 90 -46.19 17.55 -11.27
C GLN A 90 -47.63 17.00 -11.37
N ASP A 91 -47.92 15.85 -10.75
CA ASP A 91 -49.27 15.25 -10.68
C ASP A 91 -50.09 15.67 -9.43
N ARG A 92 -49.85 16.87 -8.87
CA ARG A 92 -50.66 17.47 -7.80
C ARG A 92 -51.07 18.89 -8.09
#